data_AF-A0A971LSF2-F1
#
_entry.id   AF-A0A971LSF2-F1
#
_cell.length_a   1.000
_cell.length_b   1.000
_cell.length_c   1.000
_cell.angle_alpha   90.00
_cell.angle_beta   90.00
_cell.angle_gamma   90.00
#
_symmetry.space_group_name_H-M   'P 1'
#
loop_
_entity.id
_entity.type
_entity.pdbx_description
1 polymer ?
#
loop_
_entity_poly.entity_id
_entity_poly.type
_entity_poly.pdbx_seq_one_letter_code
_entity_poly.pdbx_strand_id
1 'polypeptide(L)'
;MIAVRNIRLCTKDCLCLFVCPTGATNTDNGQIDPDRCLAACRACVDACPSGAISKVPLNYPPQQPKLPGTLQAMNQLLDSRLAQERAADAMLAQAQTAIQRQFAQAMKMSLRVVAEDVLRESGYMLPQGQPARAFLNSLLDSPQPAGFPREAVERLLALLG
;
A
#
# COMPACT_ATOMS: atom_id res chain seq x y z
N MET A 1 14.22 16.43 7.95
CA MET A 1 14.25 14.95 8.09
C MET A 1 14.10 14.60 9.55
N ILE A 2 13.28 13.62 9.89
CA ILE A 2 13.11 13.13 11.26
C ILE A 2 13.64 11.69 11.35
N ALA A 3 14.02 11.27 12.56
CA ALA A 3 14.33 9.87 12.79
C ALA A 3 13.02 9.10 13.04
N VAL A 4 12.92 7.89 12.52
CA VAL A 4 11.80 6.96 12.73
C VAL A 4 12.35 5.62 13.19
N ARG A 5 11.60 4.91 14.05
CA ARG A 5 12.01 3.61 14.60
C ARG A 5 11.12 2.49 14.04
N ASN A 6 11.74 1.49 13.43
CA ASN A 6 11.07 0.23 13.13
C ASN A 6 11.15 -0.68 14.36
N ILE A 7 10.04 -0.79 15.09
CA ILE A 7 9.99 -1.58 16.33
C ILE A 7 10.28 -3.07 16.11
N ARG A 8 10.06 -3.61 14.90
CA ARG A 8 10.36 -5.01 14.57
C ARG A 8 11.85 -5.30 14.49
N LEU A 9 12.68 -4.28 14.25
CA LEU A 9 14.13 -4.41 14.21
C LEU A 9 14.79 -4.03 15.55
N CYS A 10 14.04 -3.41 16.47
CA CYS A 10 14.60 -2.90 17.73
C CYS A 10 14.94 -4.04 18.70
N THR A 11 16.23 -4.16 19.03
CA THR A 11 16.80 -5.16 19.96
C THR A 11 16.82 -4.74 21.43
N LYS A 12 16.37 -3.51 21.74
CA LYS A 12 16.31 -2.95 23.11
C LYS A 12 17.66 -2.74 23.81
N ASP A 13 18.75 -2.55 23.06
CA ASP A 13 20.03 -2.07 23.63
C ASP A 13 19.96 -0.62 24.15
N CYS A 14 18.93 0.13 23.74
CA CYS A 14 18.57 1.45 24.24
C CYS A 14 19.65 2.54 24.13
N LEU A 15 20.74 2.33 23.37
CA LEU A 15 21.80 3.33 23.12
C LEU A 15 21.25 4.66 22.58
N CYS A 16 20.19 4.60 21.78
CA CYS A 16 19.50 5.78 21.25
C CYS A 16 18.98 6.75 22.33
N LEU A 17 18.71 6.28 23.56
CA LEU A 17 18.29 7.12 24.68
C LEU A 17 19.44 8.00 25.19
N PHE A 18 20.66 7.47 25.20
CA PHE A 18 21.83 8.15 25.75
C PHE A 18 22.47 9.15 24.77
N VAL A 19 22.28 8.95 23.46
CA VAL A 19 22.87 9.82 22.42
C VAL A 19 21.92 10.91 21.90
N CYS A 20 20.65 10.90 22.30
CA CYS A 20 19.68 11.87 21.80
C CYS A 20 19.69 13.15 22.64
N PRO A 21 20.15 14.29 22.11
CA PRO A 21 20.33 15.51 22.91
C PRO A 21 19.00 16.16 23.35
N THR A 22 17.92 15.88 22.62
CA THR A 22 16.59 16.44 22.92
C THR A 22 15.69 15.47 23.65
N GLY A 23 16.13 14.22 23.87
CA GLY A 23 15.30 13.15 24.41
C GLY A 23 14.18 12.68 23.48
N ALA A 24 14.23 12.99 22.18
CA ALA A 24 13.21 12.55 21.21
C ALA A 24 13.08 11.01 21.07
N THR A 25 14.10 10.26 21.47
CA THR A 25 14.10 8.79 21.44
C THR A 25 13.47 8.16 22.68
N ASN A 26 13.20 8.95 23.72
CA ASN A 26 12.61 8.53 24.97
C ASN A 26 11.08 8.46 24.83
N THR A 27 10.57 7.30 24.40
CA THR A 27 9.13 7.09 24.27
C THR A 27 8.73 5.71 24.78
N ASP A 28 7.69 5.68 25.60
CA ASP A 28 7.13 4.44 26.15
C ASP A 28 6.36 3.64 25.08
N ASN A 29 5.94 4.29 23.99
CA ASN A 29 5.23 3.68 22.87
C ASN A 29 6.16 3.16 21.77
N GLY A 30 7.47 3.27 21.95
CA GLY A 30 8.48 2.78 21.01
C GLY A 30 8.67 3.62 19.75
N GLN A 31 8.07 4.81 19.62
CA GLN A 31 8.26 5.72 18.48
C GLN A 31 9.35 6.77 18.73
N ILE A 32 9.73 7.56 17.73
CA ILE A 32 10.58 8.74 17.96
C ILE A 32 9.66 9.95 17.92
N ASP A 33 9.76 10.81 18.92
CA ASP A 33 9.00 12.05 18.99
C ASP A 33 9.46 13.00 17.85
N PRO A 34 8.59 13.28 16.87
CA PRO A 34 8.95 14.10 15.72
C PRO A 34 9.15 15.57 16.11
N ASP A 35 8.43 16.08 17.11
CA ASP A 35 8.43 17.49 17.52
C ASP A 35 9.73 17.84 18.27
N ARG A 36 10.32 16.85 18.94
CA ARG A 36 11.62 16.97 19.62
C ARG A 36 12.80 16.58 18.72
N CYS A 37 12.57 16.01 17.54
CA CYS A 37 13.63 15.50 16.68
C CYS A 37 14.36 16.63 15.91
N LEU A 38 15.66 16.77 16.12
CA LEU A 38 16.47 17.74 15.36
C LEU A 38 16.66 17.31 13.90
N ALA A 39 16.48 18.25 12.96
CA ALA A 39 16.48 17.99 11.53
C ALA A 39 17.74 17.28 10.99
N ALA A 40 18.93 17.62 11.50
CA ALA A 40 20.23 17.16 10.98
C ALA A 40 21.14 16.41 11.98
N CYS A 41 20.61 15.91 13.11
CA CYS A 41 21.44 15.31 14.17
C CYS A 41 21.95 13.88 13.87
N ARG A 42 21.07 12.96 13.45
CA ARG A 42 21.37 11.55 13.10
C ARG A 42 22.00 10.67 14.22
N ALA A 43 22.43 11.21 15.37
CA ALA A 43 23.10 10.45 16.43
C ALA A 43 22.43 9.11 16.82
N CYS A 44 21.10 9.07 16.96
CA CYS A 44 20.37 7.85 17.29
C CYS A 44 20.37 6.79 16.17
N VAL A 45 20.46 7.20 14.90
CA VAL A 45 20.61 6.29 13.75
C VAL A 45 21.97 5.61 13.83
N ASP A 46 23.03 6.39 14.03
CA ASP A 46 24.40 5.88 14.00
C ASP A 46 24.73 5.04 15.24
N ALA A 47 24.09 5.31 16.38
CA ALA A 47 24.26 4.53 17.60
C ALA A 47 23.42 3.24 17.68
N CYS A 48 22.46 3.03 16.77
CA CYS A 48 21.55 1.87 16.85
C CYS A 48 22.22 0.61 16.27
N PRO A 49 22.58 -0.39 17.09
CA PRO A 49 23.34 -1.56 16.63
C PRO A 49 22.53 -2.46 15.70
N SER A 50 21.21 -2.48 15.84
CA SER A 50 20.30 -3.28 15.02
C SER A 50 19.84 -2.57 13.73
N GLY A 51 20.24 -1.32 13.50
CA GLY A 51 19.76 -0.55 12.36
C GLY A 51 18.25 -0.27 12.39
N ALA A 52 17.64 -0.29 13.58
CA ALA A 52 16.20 -0.11 13.74
C ALA A 52 15.73 1.34 13.52
N ILE A 53 16.65 2.31 13.47
CA ILE A 53 16.33 3.74 13.36
C ILE A 53 16.87 4.28 12.04
N SER A 54 16.01 4.96 11.27
CA SER A 54 16.35 5.58 9.99
C SER A 54 15.99 7.07 9.99
N LYS A 55 16.74 7.87 9.22
CA LYS A 55 16.38 9.28 8.94
C LYS A 55 15.56 9.35 7.67
N VAL A 56 14.38 9.96 7.76
CA VAL A 56 13.44 10.11 6.64
C VAL A 56 13.07 11.58 6.40
N PRO A 57 12.86 12.01 5.15
CA PRO A 57 12.31 13.33 4.87
C PRO A 57 10.83 13.41 5.30
N LEU A 58 10.37 14.62 5.61
CA LEU A 58 8.93 14.87 5.80
C LEU A 58 8.24 15.13 4.46
N ASN A 59 8.99 15.67 3.50
CA ASN A 59 8.52 15.91 2.14
C ASN A 59 9.13 14.86 1.20
N TYR A 60 8.30 13.93 0.74
CA TYR A 60 8.69 12.93 -0.25
C TYR A 60 8.42 13.45 -1.66
N PRO A 61 9.25 13.07 -2.67
CA PRO A 61 8.94 13.39 -4.04
C PRO A 61 7.60 12.77 -4.45
N PRO A 62 6.85 13.40 -5.37
CA PRO A 62 5.64 12.79 -5.90
C PRO A 62 5.97 11.47 -6.59
N GLN A 63 4.95 10.60 -6.70
CA GLN A 63 5.08 9.36 -7.46
C GLN A 63 5.46 9.70 -8.91
N GLN A 64 6.44 8.97 -9.45
CA GLN A 64 6.87 9.17 -10.84
C GLN A 64 5.71 8.82 -11.79
N PRO A 65 5.46 9.66 -12.82
CA PRO A 65 4.41 9.38 -13.78
C PRO A 65 4.71 8.10 -14.54
N LYS A 66 3.66 7.33 -14.82
CA LYS A 66 3.76 6.11 -15.63
C LYS A 66 3.67 6.49 -17.11
N LEU A 67 4.49 5.84 -17.94
CA LEU A 67 4.45 6.06 -19.39
C LEU A 67 3.10 5.56 -19.96
N PRO A 68 2.45 6.31 -20.86
CA PRO A 68 1.15 5.91 -21.41
C PRO A 68 1.16 4.51 -22.05
N GLY A 69 2.22 4.16 -22.80
CA GLY A 69 2.34 2.84 -23.41
C GLY A 69 2.47 1.70 -22.38
N THR A 70 3.13 1.96 -21.24
CA THR A 70 3.21 1.00 -20.13
C THR A 70 1.85 0.80 -19.47
N LEU A 71 1.10 1.88 -19.24
CA LEU A 71 -0.25 1.81 -18.68
C LEU A 71 -1.19 1.03 -19.62
N GLN A 72 -1.12 1.28 -20.92
CA GLN A 72 -1.93 0.56 -21.90
C GLN A 72 -1.64 -0.94 -21.89
N ALA A 73 -0.37 -1.34 -21.90
CA ALA A 73 0.02 -2.75 -21.82
C ALA A 73 -0.42 -3.40 -20.50
N MET A 74 -0.30 -2.68 -19.38
CA MET A 74 -0.78 -3.13 -18.07
C MET A 74 -2.30 -3.31 -18.05
N ASN A 75 -3.06 -2.39 -18.63
CA ASN A 75 -4.52 -2.52 -18.70
C ASN A 75 -4.95 -3.71 -19.57
N GLN A 76 -4.29 -3.94 -20.71
CA GLN A 76 -4.55 -5.13 -21.54
C GLN A 76 -4.24 -6.43 -20.77
N LEU A 77 -3.16 -6.44 -20.00
CA LEU A 77 -2.81 -7.57 -19.15
C LEU A 77 -3.84 -7.79 -18.04
N LEU A 78 -4.29 -6.72 -17.39
CA LEU A 78 -5.33 -6.75 -16.37
C LEU A 78 -6.62 -7.36 -16.93
N ASP A 79 -7.10 -6.87 -18.08
CA ASP A 79 -8.31 -7.37 -18.73
C ASP A 79 -8.20 -8.87 -19.04
N SER A 80 -7.04 -9.30 -19.53
CA SER A 80 -6.74 -10.72 -19.78
C SER A 80 -6.80 -11.56 -18.50
N ARG A 81 -6.23 -11.07 -17.39
CA ARG A 81 -6.27 -11.77 -16.09
C ARG A 81 -7.67 -11.84 -15.52
N LEU A 82 -8.45 -10.76 -15.59
CA LEU A 82 -9.84 -10.73 -15.13
C LEU A 82 -10.74 -11.65 -15.97
N ALA A 83 -10.51 -11.75 -17.28
CA ALA A 83 -11.22 -12.70 -18.14
C ALA A 83 -10.91 -14.15 -17.75
N GLN A 84 -9.64 -14.46 -17.48
CA GLN A 84 -9.22 -15.80 -17.00
C GLN A 84 -9.75 -16.08 -15.58
N GLU A 85 -9.82 -15.08 -14.69
CA GLU A 85 -10.37 -15.24 -13.34
C GLU A 85 -11.86 -15.62 -13.41
N ARG A 86 -12.63 -14.98 -14.29
CA ARG A 86 -14.03 -15.35 -14.55
C ARG A 86 -14.16 -16.76 -15.15
N ALA A 87 -13.22 -17.17 -16.02
CA ALA A 87 -13.19 -18.54 -16.52
C ALA A 87 -12.91 -19.55 -15.39
N ALA A 88 -12.02 -19.21 -14.45
CA ALA A 88 -11.76 -20.02 -13.27
C ALA A 88 -13.01 -20.11 -12.35
N ASP A 89 -13.80 -19.05 -12.24
CA ASP A 89 -15.11 -19.09 -11.57
C ASP A 89 -16.08 -20.07 -12.24
N ALA A 90 -16.16 -20.04 -13.58
CA ALA A 90 -16.99 -20.99 -14.33
C ALA A 90 -16.50 -22.44 -14.15
N MET A 91 -15.19 -22.67 -14.08
CA MET A 91 -14.61 -23.98 -13.77
C MET A 91 -14.96 -24.44 -12.35
N LEU A 92 -14.93 -23.52 -11.39
CA LEU A 92 -15.27 -23.80 -10.00
C LEU A 92 -16.74 -24.21 -9.85
N ALA A 93 -17.64 -23.51 -10.56
CA ALA A 93 -19.06 -23.82 -10.58
C ALA A 93 -19.38 -25.19 -11.22
N GLN A 94 -18.56 -25.63 -12.18
CA GLN A 94 -18.72 -26.91 -12.89
C GLN A 94 -17.89 -28.06 -12.30
N ALA A 95 -17.09 -27.80 -11.26
CA ALA A 95 -16.19 -28.80 -10.69
C ALA A 95 -16.97 -29.97 -10.06
N GLN A 96 -16.73 -31.17 -10.58
CA GLN A 96 -17.37 -32.41 -10.13
C GLN A 96 -16.52 -33.16 -9.11
N THR A 97 -15.21 -32.92 -9.10
CA THR A 97 -14.27 -33.57 -8.19
C THR A 97 -13.56 -32.58 -7.27
N ALA A 98 -13.05 -33.07 -6.14
CA ALA A 98 -12.26 -32.28 -5.21
C ALA A 98 -11.00 -31.69 -5.89
N ILE A 99 -10.35 -32.46 -6.78
CA ILE A 99 -9.15 -32.03 -7.50
C ILE A 99 -9.49 -30.89 -8.48
N GLN A 100 -10.58 -31.00 -9.23
CA GLN A 100 -11.03 -29.93 -10.13
C GLN A 100 -11.34 -28.66 -9.36
N ARG A 101 -12.01 -28.78 -8.20
CA ARG A 101 -12.32 -27.64 -7.34
C ARG A 101 -11.05 -26.97 -6.82
N GLN A 102 -10.12 -27.75 -6.31
CA GLN A 102 -8.83 -27.24 -5.80
C GLN A 102 -8.04 -26.53 -6.90
N PHE A 103 -7.99 -27.12 -8.10
CA PHE A 103 -7.31 -26.52 -9.25
C PHE A 103 -7.95 -25.18 -9.65
N ALA A 104 -9.28 -25.13 -9.80
CA ALA A 104 -9.99 -23.90 -10.13
C ALA A 104 -9.79 -22.80 -9.09
N GLN A 105 -9.81 -23.13 -7.79
CA GLN A 105 -9.52 -22.19 -6.70
C GLN A 105 -8.10 -21.65 -6.76
N ALA A 106 -7.10 -22.52 -6.97
CA ALA A 106 -5.71 -22.12 -7.08
C ALA A 106 -5.49 -21.20 -8.29
N MET A 107 -6.08 -21.54 -9.44
CA MET A 107 -6.03 -20.72 -10.65
C MET A 107 -6.68 -19.36 -10.43
N LYS A 108 -7.89 -19.32 -9.85
CA LYS A 108 -8.57 -18.06 -9.51
C LYS A 108 -7.70 -17.17 -8.62
N MET A 109 -7.16 -17.72 -7.53
CA MET A 109 -6.31 -16.97 -6.60
C MET A 109 -5.05 -16.45 -7.28
N SER A 110 -4.37 -17.28 -8.07
CA SER A 110 -3.18 -16.88 -8.81
C SER A 110 -3.46 -15.71 -9.76
N LEU A 111 -4.55 -15.78 -10.52
CA LEU A 111 -4.96 -14.73 -11.44
C LEU A 111 -5.34 -13.43 -10.72
N ARG A 112 -6.00 -13.55 -9.57
CA ARG A 112 -6.37 -12.41 -8.72
C ARG A 112 -5.15 -11.67 -8.20
N VAL A 113 -4.16 -12.38 -7.66
CA VAL A 113 -2.91 -11.78 -7.16
C VAL A 113 -2.19 -11.02 -8.28
N VAL A 114 -2.11 -11.60 -9.48
CA VAL A 114 -1.50 -10.92 -10.63
C VAL A 114 -2.29 -9.68 -11.04
N ALA A 115 -3.62 -9.74 -11.04
CA ALA A 115 -4.45 -8.57 -11.34
C ALA A 115 -4.25 -7.43 -10.32
N GLU A 116 -4.18 -7.78 -9.03
CA GLU A 116 -3.93 -6.83 -7.94
C GLU A 116 -2.53 -6.19 -8.05
N ASP A 117 -1.50 -6.98 -8.38
CA ASP A 117 -0.16 -6.46 -8.63
C ASP A 117 -0.11 -5.53 -9.85
N VAL A 118 -0.81 -5.86 -10.93
CA VAL A 118 -0.91 -4.98 -12.12
C VAL A 118 -1.59 -3.65 -11.77
N LEU A 119 -2.65 -3.67 -10.96
CA LEU A 119 -3.30 -2.45 -10.47
C LEU A 119 -2.36 -1.62 -9.59
N ARG A 120 -1.64 -2.27 -8.67
CA ARG A 120 -0.66 -1.61 -7.79
C ARG A 120 0.43 -0.93 -8.61
N GLU A 121 0.95 -1.60 -9.63
CA GLU A 121 2.04 -1.08 -10.47
C GLU A 121 1.59 -0.07 -11.54
N SER A 122 0.30 -0.07 -11.91
CA SER A 122 -0.29 0.93 -12.82
C SER A 122 -0.69 2.24 -12.14
N GLY A 123 -0.60 2.33 -10.81
CA GLY A 123 -0.77 3.60 -10.08
C GLY A 123 -1.65 3.52 -8.84
N TYR A 124 -2.34 2.40 -8.59
CA TYR A 124 -3.24 2.22 -7.44
C TYR A 124 -2.51 1.67 -6.21
N MET A 125 -1.28 2.14 -5.95
CA MET A 125 -0.43 1.63 -4.86
C MET A 125 -0.88 2.07 -3.46
N LEU A 126 -1.39 3.29 -3.35
CA LEU A 126 -1.88 3.86 -2.10
C LEU A 126 -3.37 4.19 -2.25
N PRO A 127 -4.22 3.83 -1.28
CA PRO A 127 -5.65 4.13 -1.37
C PRO A 127 -5.92 5.65 -1.37
N GLN A 128 -5.10 6.45 -0.69
CA GLN A 128 -5.16 7.91 -0.70
C GLN A 128 -4.48 8.57 -1.92
N GLY A 129 -3.92 7.76 -2.83
CA GLY A 129 -3.24 8.25 -4.02
C GLY A 129 -4.20 8.95 -5.00
N GLN A 130 -3.67 9.88 -5.79
CA GLN A 130 -4.44 10.62 -6.79
C GLN A 130 -5.23 9.70 -7.75
N PRO A 131 -4.68 8.59 -8.29
CA PRO A 131 -5.43 7.72 -9.19
C PRO A 131 -6.68 7.10 -8.54
N ALA A 132 -6.57 6.67 -7.28
CA ALA A 132 -7.69 6.10 -6.53
C ALA A 132 -8.79 7.15 -6.30
N ARG A 133 -8.42 8.38 -5.89
CA ARG A 133 -9.38 9.48 -5.69
C ARG A 133 -10.05 9.90 -7.00
N ALA A 134 -9.28 10.01 -8.08
CA ALA A 134 -9.81 10.32 -9.40
C ALA A 134 -10.81 9.26 -9.87
N PHE A 135 -10.50 7.98 -9.66
CA PHE A 135 -11.43 6.88 -9.94
C PHE A 135 -12.72 7.00 -9.12
N LEU A 136 -12.64 7.19 -7.79
CA LEU A 136 -13.81 7.33 -6.93
C LEU A 136 -14.71 8.53 -7.34
N ASN A 137 -14.11 9.68 -7.63
CA ASN A 137 -14.86 10.84 -8.14
C ASN A 137 -15.54 10.53 -9.48
N SER A 138 -14.82 9.87 -10.41
CA SER A 138 -15.39 9.49 -11.70
C SER A 138 -16.63 8.60 -11.60
N LEU A 139 -16.72 7.78 -10.54
CA LEU A 139 -17.90 6.98 -10.26
C LEU A 139 -19.09 7.84 -9.80
N LEU A 140 -18.84 8.93 -9.06
CA LEU A 140 -19.90 9.85 -8.63
C LEU A 140 -20.37 10.78 -9.75
N ASP A 141 -19.48 11.09 -10.70
CA ASP A 141 -19.72 12.01 -11.82
C ASP A 141 -20.39 11.34 -13.02
N SER A 142 -20.39 10.00 -13.07
CA SER A 142 -20.96 9.22 -14.18
C SER A 142 -22.32 8.64 -13.81
N PRO A 143 -23.24 8.41 -14.78
CA PRO A 143 -24.46 7.66 -14.55
C PRO A 143 -24.14 6.25 -14.02
N GLN A 144 -24.78 5.88 -12.91
CA GLN A 144 -24.58 4.58 -12.27
C GLN A 144 -25.85 3.73 -12.35
N PRO A 145 -25.71 2.38 -12.37
CA PRO A 145 -26.85 1.48 -12.34
C PRO A 145 -27.63 1.56 -11.03
N ALA A 146 -28.88 1.09 -11.04
CA ALA A 146 -29.70 0.99 -9.84
C ALA A 146 -29.00 0.11 -8.78
N GLY A 147 -28.99 0.57 -7.53
CA GLY A 147 -28.31 -0.12 -6.41
C GLY A 147 -26.84 0.24 -6.25
N PHE A 148 -26.30 1.18 -7.03
CA PHE A 148 -24.94 1.68 -6.82
C PHE A 148 -24.77 2.32 -5.43
N PRO A 149 -23.76 1.89 -4.64
CA PRO A 149 -23.59 2.32 -3.25
C PRO A 149 -22.92 3.70 -3.16
N ARG A 150 -23.65 4.76 -3.53
CA ARG A 150 -23.11 6.14 -3.58
C ARG A 150 -22.51 6.59 -2.25
N GLU A 151 -23.21 6.35 -1.15
CA GLU A 151 -22.75 6.72 0.20
C GLU A 151 -21.41 6.07 0.58
N ALA A 152 -21.16 4.84 0.09
CA ALA A 152 -19.89 4.16 0.35
C ALA A 152 -18.72 4.86 -0.35
N VAL A 153 -18.93 5.35 -1.58
CA VAL A 153 -17.92 6.08 -2.34
C VAL A 153 -17.63 7.43 -1.70
N GLU A 154 -18.67 8.17 -1.30
CA GLU A 154 -18.53 9.44 -0.56
C GLU A 154 -17.77 9.23 0.76
N ARG A 155 -18.09 8.18 1.51
CA ARG A 155 -17.38 7.82 2.74
C ARG A 155 -15.91 7.49 2.48
N LEU A 156 -15.61 6.74 1.41
CA LEU A 156 -14.22 6.43 1.05
C LEU A 156 -13.46 7.71 0.71
N LEU A 157 -14.04 8.63 -0.07
CA LEU A 157 -13.42 9.92 -0.38
C LEU A 157 -13.14 10.76 0.87
N ALA A 158 -14.04 10.74 1.85
CA ALA A 158 -13.83 11.43 3.13
C ALA A 158 -12.72 10.80 3.98
N LEU A 159 -12.62 9.46 4.01
CA LEU A 159 -11.58 8.75 4.78
C LEU A 159 -10.18 8.84 4.13
N LEU A 160 -10.14 8.96 2.81
CA LEU A 160 -8.91 9.06 2.02
C LEU A 160 -8.51 10.52 1.74
N GLY A 161 -9.26 11.44 2.37
CA GLY A 161 -9.22 12.91 2.29
C GLY A 161 -7.91 13.52 2.74
#